data_AF-A0A1Y3A6P3-F1
#
_entry.id   AF-A0A1Y3A6P3-F1
#
_cell.length_a   1.000
_cell.length_b   1.000
_cell.length_c   1.000
_cell.angle_alpha   90.00
_cell.angle_beta   90.00
_cell.angle_gamma   90.00
#
_symmetry.space_group_name_H-M   'P 1'
#
loop_
_entity.id
_entity.type
_entity.pdbx_description
1 polymer ?
#
loop_
_entity_poly.entity_id
_entity_poly.type
_entity_poly.pdbx_seq_one_letter_code
_entity_poly.pdbx_strand_id
1 'polypeptide(L)' 'AGGRDAGAVCGAARGPSVEEIKGIGPAYAERLAGIGIETIDDLAAADAAAVAEGTSVGEKRAATWIDRASEF' A
#
# COMPACT_ATOMS: atom_id res chain seq x y z
N ALA A 1 -19.26 31.65 -5.55
CA ALA A 1 -19.66 30.27 -5.88
C ALA A 1 -18.65 29.73 -6.88
N GLY A 2 -18.02 28.57 -6.76
CA GLY A 2 -18.13 27.50 -5.76
C GLY A 2 -16.74 27.06 -5.30
N GLY A 3 -16.73 26.41 -4.14
CA GLY A 3 -15.54 25.93 -3.44
C GLY A 3 -14.80 24.86 -4.22
N ARG A 4 -13.55 24.64 -3.81
CA ARG A 4 -12.66 23.62 -4.32
C ARG A 4 -13.17 22.25 -3.85
N ASP A 5 -13.72 21.46 -4.76
CA ASP A 5 -13.94 20.04 -4.53
C ASP A 5 -12.79 19.25 -5.18
N ALA A 6 -11.58 19.45 -4.65
CA ALA A 6 -10.52 18.44 -4.76
C ALA A 6 -10.67 17.57 -3.51
N GLY A 7 -11.47 16.51 -3.62
CA GLY A 7 -11.66 15.54 -2.55
C GLY A 7 -10.33 14.96 -2.13
N ALA A 8 -9.78 15.47 -1.04
CA ALA A 8 -8.81 14.74 -0.24
C ALA A 8 -9.57 13.56 0.37
N VAL A 9 -9.63 12.45 -0.36
CA VAL A 9 -10.07 11.18 0.23
C VAL A 9 -8.87 10.59 0.97
N CYS A 10 -9.09 10.26 2.24
CA CYS A 10 -8.24 9.40 3.08
C CYS A 10 -6.86 9.93 3.52
N GLY A 11 -6.79 11.17 4.03
CA GLY A 11 -5.62 11.64 4.80
C GLY A 11 -5.83 11.49 6.31
N ALA A 12 -5.56 10.31 6.89
CA ALA A 12 -5.33 10.19 8.35
C ALA A 12 -4.61 8.90 8.81
N ALA A 13 -4.09 8.05 7.92
CA ALA A 13 -3.05 7.09 8.31
C ALA A 13 -1.72 7.86 8.35
N ARG A 14 -0.94 7.70 9.41
CA ARG A 14 0.20 8.57 9.77
C ARG A 14 1.46 8.35 8.91
N GLY A 15 1.32 7.99 7.63
CA GLY A 15 2.44 7.67 6.74
C GLY A 15 2.07 7.73 5.25
N PRO A 16 3.06 7.71 4.35
CA PRO A 16 2.82 7.62 2.91
C PRO A 16 2.04 6.34 2.55
N SER A 17 1.18 6.43 1.53
CA SER A 17 0.36 5.30 1.06
C SER A 17 1.20 4.27 0.30
N VAL A 18 0.79 3.00 0.34
CA VAL A 18 1.43 1.93 -0.44
C VAL A 18 1.42 2.18 -1.96
N GLU A 19 0.50 3.01 -2.45
CA GLU A 19 0.41 3.42 -3.86
C GLU A 19 1.62 4.22 -4.36
N GLU A 20 2.41 4.81 -3.46
CA GLU A 20 3.67 5.50 -3.81
C GLU A 20 4.76 4.49 -4.21
N ILE A 21 4.64 3.22 -3.82
CA ILE A 21 5.61 2.18 -4.20
C ILE A 21 5.40 1.79 -5.65
N LYS A 22 6.47 1.95 -6.44
CA LYS A 22 6.48 1.55 -7.86
C LYS A 22 6.01 0.10 -8.04
N GLY A 23 4.91 -0.06 -8.77
CA GLY A 23 4.33 -1.37 -9.10
C GLY A 23 3.20 -1.80 -8.18
N ILE A 24 2.86 -1.01 -7.15
CA ILE A 24 1.60 -1.07 -6.43
C ILE A 24 0.71 0.00 -7.04
N GLY A 25 -0.38 -0.43 -7.68
CA GLY A 25 -1.42 0.46 -8.17
C GLY A 25 -2.66 0.37 -7.30
N PRO A 26 -3.71 1.16 -7.59
CA PRO A 26 -4.94 1.21 -6.78
C PRO A 26 -5.56 -0.18 -6.57
N ALA A 27 -5.53 -1.05 -7.59
CA ALA A 27 -6.05 -2.41 -7.48
C ALA A 27 -5.26 -3.32 -6.51
N TYR A 28 -3.96 -3.08 -6.31
CA TYR A 28 -3.16 -3.79 -5.31
C TYR A 28 -3.28 -3.12 -3.94
N ALA A 29 -3.35 -1.79 -3.90
CA ALA A 29 -3.59 -1.04 -2.68
C ALA A 29 -4.93 -1.42 -2.03
N GLU A 30 -6.01 -1.59 -2.80
CA GLU A 30 -7.29 -2.06 -2.25
C GLU A 30 -7.19 -3.48 -1.66
N ARG A 31 -6.40 -4.37 -2.28
CA ARG A 31 -6.15 -5.71 -1.74
C ARG A 31 -5.32 -5.67 -0.45
N LEU A 32 -4.30 -4.81 -0.41
CA LEU A 32 -3.48 -4.57 0.78
C LEU A 32 -4.32 -3.97 1.91
N ALA A 33 -5.17 -2.99 1.61
CA ALA A 33 -6.11 -2.40 2.57
C ALA A 33 -7.09 -3.45 3.11
N GLY A 34 -7.51 -4.40 2.27
CA GLY A 34 -8.34 -5.54 2.70
C GLY A 34 -7.68 -6.45 3.74
N ILE A 35 -6.35 -6.44 3.84
CA ILE A 35 -5.59 -7.16 4.88
C ILE A 35 -5.02 -6.22 5.96
N GLY A 36 -5.43 -4.95 5.99
CA GLY A 36 -5.01 -3.95 6.97
C GLY A 36 -3.67 -3.28 6.67
N ILE A 37 -3.19 -3.36 5.43
CA ILE A 37 -1.94 -2.72 4.98
C ILE A 37 -2.31 -1.54 4.08
N GLU A 38 -2.25 -0.32 4.61
CA GLU A 38 -2.63 0.89 3.87
C GLU A 38 -1.44 1.82 3.65
N THR A 39 -0.45 1.77 4.54
CA THR A 39 0.73 2.62 4.51
C THR A 39 2.01 1.86 4.16
N ILE A 40 3.03 2.61 3.74
CA ILE A 40 4.36 2.07 3.51
C ILE A 40 4.92 1.43 4.80
N ASP A 41 4.69 2.03 5.97
CA ASP A 41 5.13 1.48 7.24
C ASP A 41 4.47 0.11 7.53
N ASP A 42 3.16 -0.01 7.27
CA ASP A 42 2.43 -1.28 7.43
C ASP A 42 2.99 -2.35 6.51
N LEU A 43 3.31 -1.98 5.27
CA LEU A 43 3.85 -2.89 4.28
C LEU A 43 5.28 -3.30 4.62
N ALA A 44 6.13 -2.38 5.07
CA ALA A 44 7.50 -2.66 5.50
C ALA A 44 7.53 -3.61 6.72
N ALA A 45 6.54 -3.52 7.60
CA ALA A 45 6.38 -4.41 8.75
C ALA A 45 5.70 -5.76 8.41
N ALA A 46 5.14 -5.91 7.21
CA ALA A 46 4.39 -7.10 6.82
C ALA A 46 5.29 -8.25 6.35
N ASP A 47 4.75 -9.46 6.39
CA ASP A 47 5.41 -10.65 5.88
C ASP A 47 5.13 -10.85 4.38
N ALA A 48 6.18 -11.21 3.61
CA ALA A 48 6.07 -11.39 2.17
C ALA A 48 5.08 -12.49 1.77
N ALA A 49 4.99 -13.58 2.53
CA ALA A 49 4.03 -14.64 2.27
C ALA A 49 2.61 -14.18 2.58
N ALA A 50 2.40 -13.45 3.68
CA ALA A 50 1.08 -12.90 4.03
C ALA A 50 0.58 -11.90 2.98
N VAL A 51 1.47 -11.02 2.51
CA VAL A 51 1.17 -10.06 1.43
C VAL A 51 0.90 -10.78 0.11
N ALA A 52 1.68 -11.80 -0.23
CA ALA A 52 1.50 -12.60 -1.43
C ALA A 52 0.12 -13.27 -1.48
N GLU A 53 -0.27 -13.92 -0.39
CA GLU A 53 -1.57 -14.57 -0.25
C GLU A 53 -2.72 -13.54 -0.31
N GLY A 54 -2.64 -12.47 0.48
CA GLY A 54 -3.68 -11.44 0.55
C GLY A 54 -3.86 -10.64 -0.73
N THR A 55 -2.80 -10.49 -1.53
CA THR A 55 -2.85 -9.74 -2.80
C THR A 55 -2.89 -10.63 -4.04
N SER A 56 -2.83 -11.95 -3.87
CA SER A 56 -2.74 -12.93 -4.96
C SER A 56 -1.57 -12.68 -5.92
N VAL A 57 -0.44 -12.24 -5.39
CA VAL A 57 0.82 -12.07 -6.14
C VAL A 57 1.84 -13.11 -5.72
N GLY A 58 2.87 -13.34 -6.53
CA GLY A 58 3.96 -14.21 -6.11
C GLY A 58 4.79 -13.59 -4.98
N GLU A 59 5.27 -14.42 -4.06
CA GLU A 59 6.10 -14.04 -2.91
C GLU A 59 7.28 -13.14 -3.28
N LYS A 60 7.96 -13.41 -4.41
CA LYS A 60 9.05 -12.55 -4.91
C LYS A 60 8.61 -11.10 -5.14
N ARG A 61 7.39 -10.91 -5.64
CA ARG A 61 6.84 -9.58 -5.92
C ARG A 61 6.47 -8.87 -4.62
N ALA A 62 5.86 -9.60 -3.68
CA ALA A 62 5.56 -9.11 -2.35
C ALA A 62 6.84 -8.69 -1.59
N ALA A 63 7.87 -9.55 -1.58
CA ALA A 63 9.18 -9.23 -1.01
C ALA A 63 9.78 -7.96 -1.64
N THR A 64 9.70 -7.83 -2.96
CA THR A 64 10.17 -6.61 -3.66
C THR A 64 9.41 -5.35 -3.20
N TRP A 65 8.13 -5.45 -2.89
CA TRP A 65 7.34 -4.33 -2.37
C TRP A 65 7.75 -3.97 -0.94
N ILE A 66 7.97 -4.96 -0.08
CA ILE A 66 8.43 -4.79 1.30
C ILE A 66 9.84 -4.19 1.35
N ASP A 67 10.75 -4.67 0.50
CA ASP A 67 12.10 -4.12 0.38
C ASP A 67 12.04 -2.64 0.02
N ARG A 68 11.22 -2.25 -0.97
CA ARG A 68 11.03 -0.85 -1.35
C ARG A 68 10.37 -0.02 -0.26
N ALA A 69 9.48 -0.62 0.52
CA ALA A 69 8.82 0.04 1.63
C ALA A 69 9.81 0.35 2.76
N SER A 70 10.76 -0.56 3.00
CA SER A 70 11.79 -0.42 4.04
C SER A 70 12.85 0.64 3.70
N GLU A 71 12.96 1.01 2.42
CA GLU A 71 13.92 2.01 1.92
C GLU A 71 13.31 3.44 1.80
N PHE A 72 12.04 3.60 2.18
CA PHE A 72 11.30 4.86 2.10
C PHE A 72 11.57 5.76 3.33
#